data_AF-A0A6S7H6X2-F1
#
_entry.id   AF-A0A6S7H6X2-F1
#
_cell.length_a   1.000
_cell.length_b   1.000
_cell.length_c   1.000
_cell.angle_alpha   90.00
_cell.angle_beta   90.00
_cell.angle_gamma   90.00
#
_symmetry.space_group_name_H-M   'P 1'
#
loop_
_entity.id
_entity.type
_entity.pdbx_description
1 polymer ?
#
loop_
_entity_poly.entity_id
_entity_poly.type
_entity_poly.pdbx_seq_one_letter_code
_entity_poly.pdbx_strand_id
1 'polypeptide(L)'
;MAKTRLAGKFVWSYVKMAEIAVGEQMSVDDEIHESEGFRQAFFSRKLSDIEKVRYITELESYTALWMTSAVFTRAQKTTALNAMSLKFSLNEESVKKVLHSLRSSMVREIRRESEDKDYESSWKFYKRLSYMKPDILQSLKQEAEKRWSDEEIITLIELYESNPVLWDHFSQGYRDRNLRKLAMDKIKESFEKRTEEEIKSQWHTLKTIYQREYKRQEASKKSGSATSEVYKTKWKFFESLS
;
A
#
# COMPACT_ATOMS: atom_id res chain seq x y z
N MET A 1 33.17 -10.52 23.59
CA MET A 1 31.88 -11.22 23.38
C MET A 1 31.44 -11.83 24.69
N ALA A 2 30.33 -11.38 25.27
CA ALA A 2 29.50 -12.11 26.23
C ALA A 2 28.22 -11.28 26.47
N LYS A 3 27.07 -11.78 26.02
CA LYS A 3 25.74 -11.25 26.37
C LYS A 3 25.12 -12.22 27.38
N THR A 4 24.94 -11.77 28.61
CA THR A 4 24.19 -12.48 29.65
C THR A 4 22.69 -12.27 29.46
N ARG A 5 21.95 -13.38 29.36
CA ARG A 5 20.48 -13.46 29.32
C ARG A 5 19.92 -13.38 30.75
N LEU A 6 19.08 -12.39 31.01
CA LEU A 6 18.17 -12.34 32.16
C LEU A 6 16.76 -12.04 31.66
N ALA A 7 16.06 -13.06 31.17
CA ALA A 7 14.64 -12.97 30.78
C ALA A 7 13.89 -14.29 31.03
N GLY A 8 14.28 -15.04 32.07
CA GLY A 8 13.74 -16.39 32.34
C GLY A 8 12.83 -16.51 33.57
N LYS A 9 12.50 -15.43 34.27
CA LYS A 9 11.80 -15.51 35.56
C LYS A 9 10.30 -15.19 35.55
N PHE A 10 9.73 -14.74 34.43
CA PHE A 10 8.30 -14.37 34.36
C PHE A 10 7.38 -15.41 33.73
N VAL A 11 7.91 -16.45 33.05
CA VAL A 11 7.09 -17.46 32.34
C VAL A 11 6.63 -18.59 33.27
N TRP A 12 7.35 -18.85 34.36
CA TRP A 12 7.09 -19.98 35.26
C TRP A 12 5.84 -19.84 36.16
N SER A 13 5.27 -18.63 36.28
CA SER A 13 4.15 -18.41 37.20
C SER A 13 2.78 -18.84 36.64
N TYR A 14 2.64 -18.97 35.32
CA TYR A 14 1.36 -19.33 34.68
C TYR A 14 1.24 -20.82 34.34
N VAL A 15 2.35 -21.47 34.00
CA VAL A 15 2.38 -22.92 33.65
C VAL A 15 2.00 -23.78 34.87
N LYS A 16 2.45 -23.39 36.07
CA LYS A 16 2.20 -24.14 37.31
C LYS A 16 0.73 -24.12 37.78
N MET A 17 -0.08 -23.19 37.26
CA MET A 17 -1.52 -23.12 37.55
C MET A 17 -2.34 -24.06 36.66
N ALA A 18 -1.80 -24.51 35.51
CA ALA A 18 -2.46 -25.45 34.61
C ALA A 18 -2.13 -26.93 34.95
N GLU A 19 -0.98 -27.19 35.57
CA GLU A 19 -0.53 -28.55 35.97
C GLU A 19 -1.39 -29.21 37.06
N ILE A 20 -2.27 -28.48 37.76
CA ILE A 20 -3.08 -29.01 38.88
C ILE A 20 -4.40 -29.64 38.41
N ALA A 21 -4.83 -29.44 37.16
CA ALA A 21 -6.21 -29.77 36.77
C ALA A 21 -6.41 -31.02 35.90
N VAL A 22 -5.41 -31.53 35.16
CA VAL A 22 -5.63 -32.69 34.28
C VAL A 22 -4.35 -33.54 34.20
N GLY A 23 -4.38 -34.68 34.87
CA GLY A 23 -3.34 -35.71 34.75
C GLY A 23 -3.56 -36.53 33.48
N GLU A 24 -3.02 -36.08 32.36
CA GLU A 24 -2.83 -36.91 31.17
C GLU A 24 -1.68 -36.34 30.33
N GLN A 25 -0.59 -37.10 30.17
CA GLN A 25 0.60 -36.69 29.44
C GLN A 25 0.34 -36.76 27.92
N MET A 26 0.00 -35.61 27.31
CA MET A 26 0.04 -35.39 25.87
C MET A 26 1.44 -34.95 25.42
N SER A 27 1.81 -35.30 24.18
CA SER A 27 3.09 -35.02 23.54
C SER A 27 3.36 -33.51 23.36
N VAL A 28 4.58 -33.08 23.68
CA VAL A 28 5.03 -31.67 23.62
C VAL A 28 4.95 -31.09 22.20
N ASP A 29 5.13 -31.92 21.17
CA ASP A 29 5.10 -31.48 19.78
C ASP A 29 3.66 -31.23 19.26
N ASP A 30 2.68 -31.98 19.77
CA ASP A 30 1.26 -31.77 19.47
C ASP A 30 0.73 -30.51 20.18
N GLU A 31 1.21 -30.23 21.40
CA GLU A 31 0.89 -29.02 22.16
C GLU A 31 1.36 -27.74 21.45
N ILE A 32 2.56 -27.77 20.83
CA ILE A 32 3.09 -26.61 20.10
C ILE A 32 2.28 -26.36 18.82
N HIS A 33 1.99 -27.40 18.03
CA HIS A 33 1.35 -27.24 16.73
C HIS A 33 -0.13 -26.86 16.84
N GLU A 34 -0.84 -27.42 17.82
CA GLU A 34 -2.23 -27.08 18.11
C GLU A 34 -2.33 -25.70 18.78
N SER A 35 -1.37 -25.31 19.63
CA SER A 35 -1.30 -23.95 20.18
C SER A 35 -1.01 -22.90 19.11
N GLU A 36 -0.22 -23.21 18.08
CA GLU A 36 0.09 -22.28 16.98
C GLU A 36 -1.09 -22.12 16.03
N GLY A 37 -1.76 -23.22 15.68
CA GLY A 37 -3.01 -23.20 14.90
C GLY A 37 -4.15 -22.50 15.64
N PHE A 38 -4.29 -22.75 16.95
CA PHE A 38 -5.27 -22.09 17.79
C PHE A 38 -4.93 -20.61 17.97
N ARG A 39 -3.65 -20.23 18.17
CA ARG A 39 -3.22 -18.83 18.18
C ARG A 39 -3.55 -18.14 16.86
N GLN A 40 -3.22 -18.75 15.73
CA GLN A 40 -3.44 -18.14 14.41
C GLN A 40 -4.94 -17.99 14.07
N ALA A 41 -5.77 -18.96 14.47
CA ALA A 41 -7.23 -18.89 14.34
C ALA A 41 -7.86 -17.88 15.33
N PHE A 42 -7.46 -17.90 16.60
CA PHE A 42 -7.96 -17.02 17.67
C PHE A 42 -7.71 -15.54 17.36
N PHE A 43 -6.59 -15.22 16.72
CA PHE A 43 -6.21 -13.84 16.39
C PHE A 43 -6.76 -13.31 15.03
N SER A 44 -7.51 -14.12 14.27
CA SER A 44 -8.13 -13.77 12.97
C SER A 44 -9.59 -13.31 13.06
N ARG A 45 -10.08 -13.12 14.29
CA ARG A 45 -11.47 -12.77 14.61
C ARG A 45 -11.90 -11.40 14.05
N LYS A 46 -13.17 -11.31 13.61
CA LYS A 46 -13.82 -10.04 13.25
C LYS A 46 -14.31 -9.31 14.51
N LEU A 47 -14.01 -8.02 14.61
CA LEU A 47 -14.55 -7.15 15.65
C LEU A 47 -16.04 -6.87 15.42
N SER A 48 -16.84 -7.00 16.47
CA SER A 48 -18.21 -6.50 16.53
C SER A 48 -18.25 -4.98 16.44
N ASP A 49 -19.42 -4.39 16.23
CA ASP A 49 -19.53 -2.94 16.14
C ASP A 49 -19.20 -2.23 17.46
N ILE A 50 -19.58 -2.83 18.60
CA ILE A 50 -19.24 -2.32 19.93
C ILE A 50 -17.72 -2.31 20.12
N GLU A 51 -17.06 -3.39 19.70
CA GLU A 51 -15.59 -3.47 19.75
C GLU A 51 -14.93 -2.47 18.79
N LYS A 52 -15.52 -2.22 17.62
CA LYS A 52 -15.03 -1.19 16.70
C LYS A 52 -15.16 0.21 17.29
N VAL A 53 -16.25 0.53 18.01
CA VAL A 53 -16.37 1.82 18.72
C VAL A 53 -15.25 1.98 19.75
N ARG A 54 -14.99 0.92 20.55
CA ARG A 54 -13.86 0.92 21.50
C ARG A 54 -12.52 1.04 20.79
N TYR A 55 -12.34 0.31 19.70
CA TYR A 55 -11.13 0.33 18.87
C TYR A 55 -10.84 1.73 18.33
N ILE A 56 -11.81 2.41 17.73
CA ILE A 56 -11.64 3.76 17.19
C ILE A 56 -11.28 4.76 18.30
N THR A 57 -11.90 4.62 19.47
CA THR A 57 -11.64 5.51 20.62
C THR A 57 -10.22 5.33 21.15
N GLU A 58 -9.78 4.09 21.32
CA GLU A 58 -8.41 3.80 21.75
C GLU A 58 -7.37 4.27 20.73
N LEU A 59 -7.64 4.05 19.44
CA LEU A 59 -6.79 4.38 18.31
C LEU A 59 -6.42 5.88 18.24
N GLU A 60 -7.27 6.76 18.77
CA GLU A 60 -7.02 8.20 18.84
C GLU A 60 -5.69 8.52 19.53
N SER A 61 -5.36 7.76 20.60
CA SER A 61 -4.11 7.90 21.34
C SER A 61 -2.87 7.33 20.63
N TYR A 62 -3.06 6.49 19.60
CA TYR A 62 -1.98 5.82 18.86
C TYR A 62 -1.73 6.49 17.51
N THR A 63 -1.35 7.77 17.54
CA THR A 63 -1.05 8.59 16.35
C THR A 63 -0.09 7.92 15.37
N ALA A 64 0.90 7.16 15.88
CA ALA A 64 1.86 6.41 15.08
C ALA A 64 1.24 5.40 14.09
N LEU A 65 0.00 4.97 14.34
CA LEU A 65 -0.72 4.02 13.48
C LEU A 65 -1.48 4.71 12.35
N TRP A 66 -2.01 5.92 12.57
CA TRP A 66 -2.99 6.51 11.66
C TRP A 66 -2.61 7.89 11.12
N MET A 67 -1.71 8.64 11.77
CA MET A 67 -1.21 9.91 11.25
C MET A 67 -0.16 9.63 10.17
N THR A 68 -0.54 9.81 8.92
CA THR A 68 0.34 9.62 7.76
C THR A 68 1.22 10.84 7.48
N SER A 69 0.77 12.02 7.92
CA SER A 69 1.50 13.28 7.82
C SER A 69 2.74 13.35 8.73
N ALA A 70 2.82 12.53 9.77
CA ALA A 70 3.93 12.51 10.72
C ALA A 70 4.92 11.37 10.44
N VAL A 71 6.20 11.64 10.68
CA VAL A 71 7.28 10.65 10.52
C VAL A 71 7.44 9.88 11.83
N PHE A 72 7.17 8.58 11.79
CA PHE A 72 7.36 7.68 12.93
C PHE A 72 8.39 6.62 12.62
N THR A 73 9.22 6.31 13.62
CA THR A 73 10.18 5.20 13.58
C THR A 73 9.45 3.86 13.50
N ARG A 74 10.13 2.84 12.96
CA ARG A 74 9.61 1.47 12.95
C ARG A 74 9.26 0.98 14.36
N ALA A 75 10.09 1.32 15.35
CA ALA A 75 9.87 0.95 16.74
C ALA A 75 8.55 1.54 17.28
N GLN A 76 8.29 2.85 17.07
CA GLN A 76 7.04 3.49 17.50
C GLN A 76 5.81 2.82 16.89
N LYS A 77 5.85 2.49 15.59
CA LYS A 77 4.76 1.79 14.90
C LYS A 77 4.54 0.39 15.48
N THR A 78 5.61 -0.38 15.68
CA THR A 78 5.53 -1.73 16.27
C THR A 78 5.01 -1.68 17.71
N THR A 79 5.45 -0.74 18.53
CA THR A 79 4.96 -0.57 19.90
C THR A 79 3.47 -0.28 19.93
N ALA A 80 3.00 0.66 19.11
CA ALA A 80 1.58 1.00 19.03
C ALA A 80 0.74 -0.18 18.51
N LEU A 81 1.25 -0.92 17.53
CA LEU A 81 0.58 -2.07 16.95
C LEU A 81 0.44 -3.22 17.95
N ASN A 82 1.49 -3.50 18.72
CA ASN A 82 1.49 -4.51 19.78
C ASN A 82 0.54 -4.13 20.92
N ALA A 83 0.49 -2.85 21.30
CA ALA A 83 -0.46 -2.36 22.30
C ALA A 83 -1.92 -2.59 21.85
N MET A 84 -2.25 -2.26 20.60
CA MET A 84 -3.58 -2.52 20.03
C MET A 84 -3.88 -4.01 19.89
N SER A 85 -2.89 -4.80 19.45
CA SER A 85 -2.98 -6.26 19.34
C SER A 85 -3.37 -6.89 20.67
N LEU A 86 -2.68 -6.51 21.76
CA LEU A 86 -2.96 -7.01 23.11
C LEU A 86 -4.34 -6.58 23.61
N LYS A 87 -4.72 -5.30 23.45
CA LYS A 87 -5.99 -4.76 23.95
C LYS A 87 -7.23 -5.39 23.32
N PHE A 88 -7.14 -5.76 22.04
CA PHE A 88 -8.27 -6.29 21.26
C PHE A 88 -8.16 -7.78 20.97
N SER A 89 -7.15 -8.46 21.51
CA SER A 89 -6.86 -9.87 21.23
C SER A 89 -6.84 -10.16 19.72
N LEU A 90 -6.15 -9.31 18.97
CA LEU A 90 -5.98 -9.42 17.51
C LEU A 90 -4.51 -9.62 17.17
N ASN A 91 -4.20 -10.29 16.07
CA ASN A 91 -2.83 -10.24 15.54
C ASN A 91 -2.58 -8.90 14.85
N GLU A 92 -1.30 -8.57 14.67
CA GLU A 92 -0.85 -7.34 13.99
C GLU A 92 -1.54 -7.11 12.64
N GLU A 93 -1.74 -8.16 11.86
CA GLU A 93 -2.35 -8.08 10.53
C GLU A 93 -3.84 -7.75 10.60
N SER A 94 -4.57 -8.34 11.54
CA SER A 94 -5.97 -8.04 11.83
C SER A 94 -6.13 -6.59 12.28
N VAL A 95 -5.22 -6.08 13.13
CA VAL A 95 -5.23 -4.67 13.55
C VAL A 95 -5.08 -3.76 12.33
N LYS A 96 -4.12 -4.04 11.43
CA LYS A 96 -3.94 -3.27 10.18
C LYS A 96 -5.17 -3.35 9.27
N LYS A 97 -5.78 -4.52 9.13
CA LYS A 97 -6.99 -4.72 8.31
C LYS A 97 -8.18 -3.94 8.84
N VAL A 98 -8.40 -3.91 10.16
CA VAL A 98 -9.46 -3.10 10.78
C VAL A 98 -9.21 -1.62 10.48
N LEU A 99 -7.98 -1.13 10.74
CA LEU A 99 -7.60 0.26 10.45
C LEU A 99 -7.80 0.61 8.98
N HIS A 100 -7.33 -0.24 8.06
CA HIS A 100 -7.49 -0.05 6.62
C HIS A 100 -8.97 0.03 6.22
N SER A 101 -9.81 -0.89 6.73
CA SER A 101 -11.25 -0.89 6.45
C SER A 101 -11.95 0.39 6.94
N LEU A 102 -11.62 0.85 8.14
CA LEU A 102 -12.15 2.10 8.72
C LEU A 102 -11.72 3.31 7.90
N ARG A 103 -10.42 3.42 7.56
CA ARG A 103 -9.90 4.51 6.72
C ARG A 103 -10.54 4.51 5.34
N SER A 104 -10.61 3.36 4.68
CA SER A 104 -11.25 3.23 3.36
C SER A 104 -12.73 3.63 3.40
N SER A 105 -13.43 3.34 4.50
CA SER A 105 -14.81 3.79 4.70
C SER A 105 -14.89 5.30 4.90
N MET A 106 -14.04 5.87 5.74
CA MET A 106 -13.94 7.32 5.92
C MET A 106 -13.64 8.07 4.62
N VAL A 107 -12.74 7.54 3.79
CA VAL A 107 -12.44 8.10 2.46
C VAL A 107 -13.69 8.14 1.58
N ARG A 108 -14.56 7.11 1.63
CA ARG A 108 -15.82 7.12 0.87
C ARG A 108 -16.78 8.19 1.39
N GLU A 109 -16.91 8.34 2.70
CA GLU A 109 -17.76 9.39 3.29
C GLU A 109 -17.26 10.79 2.92
N ILE A 110 -15.95 11.04 3.01
CA ILE A 110 -15.32 12.29 2.59
C ILE A 110 -15.61 12.61 1.10
N ARG A 111 -15.59 11.59 0.22
CA ARG A 111 -15.91 11.78 -1.20
C ARG A 111 -17.38 12.17 -1.40
N ARG A 112 -18.31 11.52 -0.70
CA ARG A 112 -19.74 11.87 -0.76
C ARG A 112 -19.97 13.31 -0.29
N GLU A 113 -19.34 13.73 0.80
CA GLU A 113 -19.40 15.12 1.29
C GLU A 113 -18.81 16.14 0.30
N SER A 114 -17.82 15.74 -0.50
CA SER A 114 -17.25 16.62 -1.52
C SER A 114 -18.16 16.77 -2.75
N GLU A 115 -19.01 15.78 -3.01
CA GLU A 115 -19.97 15.75 -4.12
C GLU A 115 -21.27 16.47 -3.76
N ASP A 116 -21.73 16.34 -2.51
CA ASP A 116 -22.96 16.92 -2.00
C ASP A 116 -22.73 17.66 -0.67
N LYS A 117 -22.96 18.97 -0.67
CA LYS A 117 -22.73 19.84 0.50
C LYS A 117 -23.73 19.62 1.63
N ASP A 118 -24.92 19.11 1.30
CA ASP A 118 -25.98 18.82 2.28
C ASP A 118 -25.90 17.36 2.78
N TYR A 119 -24.89 16.62 2.34
CA TYR A 119 -24.68 15.24 2.75
C TYR A 119 -24.26 15.12 4.21
N GLU A 120 -25.09 14.42 4.99
CA GLU A 120 -24.74 13.96 6.33
C GLU A 120 -24.52 12.44 6.34
N SER A 121 -23.32 12.01 6.76
CA SER A 121 -23.00 10.58 6.84
C SER A 121 -23.87 9.87 7.87
N SER A 122 -24.60 8.83 7.42
CA SER A 122 -25.32 7.89 8.28
C SER A 122 -24.42 6.77 8.83
N TRP A 123 -23.13 6.76 8.47
CA TRP A 123 -22.21 5.72 8.91
C TRP A 123 -21.93 5.86 10.41
N LYS A 124 -22.33 4.85 11.20
CA LYS A 124 -22.25 4.84 12.67
C LYS A 124 -20.89 5.15 13.30
N PHE A 125 -19.80 5.01 12.54
CA PHE A 125 -18.44 5.32 13.01
C PHE A 125 -17.93 6.70 12.59
N TYR A 126 -18.66 7.40 11.71
CA TYR A 126 -18.23 8.65 11.08
C TYR A 126 -17.83 9.72 12.10
N LYS A 127 -18.75 10.08 13.00
CA LYS A 127 -18.51 11.11 14.03
C LYS A 127 -17.32 10.77 14.92
N ARG A 128 -17.16 9.48 15.28
CA ARG A 128 -16.07 9.04 16.17
C ARG A 128 -14.71 8.99 15.47
N LEU A 129 -14.67 8.73 14.17
CA LEU A 129 -13.44 8.68 13.38
C LEU A 129 -13.04 10.05 12.80
N SER A 130 -13.85 11.09 13.04
CA SER A 130 -13.67 12.43 12.49
C SER A 130 -12.31 13.07 12.82
N TYR A 131 -11.68 12.71 13.94
CA TYR A 131 -10.33 13.18 14.30
C TYR A 131 -9.26 12.80 13.26
N MET A 132 -9.48 11.73 12.48
CA MET A 132 -8.56 11.33 11.40
C MET A 132 -8.81 12.08 10.08
N LYS A 133 -9.95 12.76 9.95
CA LYS A 133 -10.38 13.39 8.69
C LYS A 133 -9.32 14.34 8.12
N PRO A 134 -8.67 15.23 8.91
CA PRO A 134 -7.67 16.15 8.36
C PRO A 134 -6.45 15.41 7.77
N ASP A 135 -5.96 14.37 8.46
CA ASP A 135 -4.83 13.58 7.97
C ASP A 135 -5.17 12.82 6.68
N ILE A 136 -6.37 12.23 6.61
CA ILE A 136 -6.85 11.54 5.40
C ILE A 136 -6.98 12.53 4.23
N LEU A 137 -7.55 13.71 4.46
CA LEU A 137 -7.67 14.76 3.44
C LEU A 137 -6.29 15.19 2.93
N GLN A 138 -5.31 15.33 3.83
CA GLN A 138 -3.94 15.65 3.46
C GLN A 138 -3.32 14.54 2.60
N SER A 139 -3.46 13.27 2.98
CA SER A 139 -2.94 12.15 2.17
C SER A 139 -3.56 12.14 0.77
N LEU A 140 -4.89 12.33 0.67
CA LEU A 140 -5.62 12.35 -0.59
C LEU A 140 -5.16 13.50 -1.49
N LYS A 141 -4.94 14.69 -0.91
CA LYS A 141 -4.40 15.84 -1.64
C LYS A 141 -3.00 15.55 -2.18
N GLN A 142 -2.10 15.00 -1.34
CA GLN A 142 -0.75 14.64 -1.77
C GLN A 142 -0.74 13.56 -2.84
N GLU A 143 -1.64 12.57 -2.76
CA GLU A 143 -1.80 11.53 -3.77
C GLU A 143 -2.29 12.12 -5.10
N ALA A 144 -3.25 13.04 -5.06
CA ALA A 144 -3.75 13.74 -6.24
C ALA A 144 -2.67 14.62 -6.90
N GLU A 145 -1.88 15.35 -6.11
CA GLU A 145 -0.76 16.17 -6.62
C GLU A 145 0.35 15.32 -7.26
N LYS A 146 0.61 14.13 -6.72
CA LYS A 146 1.60 13.20 -7.28
C LYS A 146 1.09 12.43 -8.49
N ARG A 147 -0.21 12.38 -8.74
CA ARG A 147 -0.77 11.64 -9.86
C ARG A 147 -0.39 12.33 -11.17
N TRP A 148 0.02 11.53 -12.15
CA TRP A 148 0.25 12.03 -13.51
C TRP A 148 -1.10 12.22 -14.22
N SER A 149 -1.32 13.42 -14.73
CA SER A 149 -2.42 13.74 -15.64
C SER A 149 -2.20 13.09 -17.02
N ASP A 150 -3.26 13.03 -17.82
CA ASP A 150 -3.17 12.45 -19.14
C ASP A 150 -2.32 13.32 -20.06
N GLU A 151 -2.45 14.65 -19.92
CA GLU A 151 -1.67 15.66 -20.61
C GLU A 151 -0.19 15.52 -20.27
N GLU A 152 0.18 15.39 -18.99
CA GLU A 152 1.58 15.16 -18.59
C GLU A 152 2.14 13.86 -19.19
N ILE A 153 1.33 12.80 -19.28
CA ILE A 153 1.77 11.52 -19.88
C ILE A 153 1.98 11.69 -21.38
N ILE A 154 1.08 12.36 -22.09
CA ILE A 154 1.19 12.61 -23.53
C ILE A 154 2.44 13.46 -23.81
N THR A 155 2.62 14.57 -23.09
CA THR A 155 3.81 15.41 -23.20
C THR A 155 5.09 14.62 -22.91
N LEU A 156 5.07 13.73 -21.92
CA LEU A 156 6.22 12.87 -21.61
C LEU A 156 6.56 11.95 -22.78
N ILE A 157 5.56 11.36 -23.43
CA ILE A 157 5.74 10.47 -24.59
C ILE A 157 6.37 11.24 -25.75
N GLU A 158 5.80 12.39 -26.13
CA GLU A 158 6.29 13.25 -27.22
C GLU A 158 7.74 13.74 -27.00
N LEU A 159 8.05 14.11 -25.76
CA LEU A 159 9.39 14.55 -25.37
C LEU A 159 10.41 13.40 -25.45
N TYR A 160 10.05 12.17 -25.08
CA TYR A 160 10.94 11.03 -25.25
C TYR A 160 11.09 10.65 -26.72
N GLU A 161 10.01 10.64 -27.50
CA GLU A 161 10.03 10.34 -28.94
C GLU A 161 10.97 11.29 -29.70
N SER A 162 10.88 12.59 -29.43
CA SER A 162 11.74 13.62 -30.01
C SER A 162 13.21 13.58 -29.55
N ASN A 163 13.55 12.79 -28.53
CA ASN A 163 14.89 12.68 -27.96
C ASN A 163 15.41 11.22 -27.97
N PRO A 164 15.71 10.65 -29.15
CA PRO A 164 16.13 9.24 -29.29
C PRO A 164 17.40 8.90 -28.50
N VAL A 165 18.26 9.88 -28.23
CA VAL A 165 19.46 9.71 -27.38
C VAL A 165 19.15 9.16 -25.98
N LEU A 166 17.91 9.29 -25.50
CA LEU A 166 17.49 8.82 -24.19
C LEU A 166 17.05 7.35 -24.15
N TRP A 167 16.66 6.76 -25.28
CA TRP A 167 16.01 5.44 -25.30
C TRP A 167 16.43 4.53 -26.46
N ASP A 168 16.80 5.10 -27.61
CA ASP A 168 17.26 4.36 -28.77
C ASP A 168 18.77 4.10 -28.71
N HIS A 169 19.12 2.83 -28.55
CA HIS A 169 20.50 2.34 -28.46
C HIS A 169 21.24 2.37 -29.79
N PHE A 170 20.53 2.53 -30.91
CA PHE A 170 21.11 2.73 -32.24
C PHE A 170 21.38 4.21 -32.54
N SER A 171 20.82 5.13 -31.75
CA SER A 171 21.08 6.55 -31.93
C SER A 171 22.55 6.88 -31.64
N GLN A 172 23.15 7.71 -32.51
CA GLN A 172 24.57 8.09 -32.42
C GLN A 172 24.95 8.69 -31.06
N GLY A 173 24.02 9.42 -30.44
CA GLY A 173 24.23 10.08 -29.14
C GLY A 173 23.90 9.24 -27.91
N TYR A 174 23.44 7.99 -28.06
CA TYR A 174 23.01 7.16 -26.91
C TYR A 174 24.11 6.91 -25.88
N ARG A 175 25.36 6.75 -26.33
CA ARG A 175 26.50 6.51 -25.45
C ARG A 175 27.10 7.81 -24.87
N ASP A 176 26.66 8.97 -25.36
CA ASP A 176 27.14 10.26 -24.88
C ASP A 176 26.36 10.68 -23.62
N ARG A 177 27.05 10.66 -22.49
CA ARG A 177 26.50 11.05 -21.19
C ARG A 177 26.05 12.51 -21.16
N ASN A 178 26.75 13.41 -21.85
CA ASN A 178 26.45 14.83 -21.85
C ASN A 178 25.21 15.12 -22.69
N LEU A 179 25.08 14.51 -23.88
CA LEU A 179 23.88 14.64 -24.70
C LEU A 179 22.64 14.09 -23.99
N ARG A 180 22.78 12.95 -23.30
CA ARG A 180 21.69 12.39 -22.50
C ARG A 180 21.29 13.27 -21.33
N LYS A 181 22.27 13.84 -20.64
CA LYS A 181 21.99 14.78 -19.54
C LYS A 181 21.27 16.02 -20.08
N LEU A 182 21.78 16.63 -21.15
CA LEU A 182 21.16 17.80 -21.76
C LEU A 182 19.72 17.53 -22.23
N ALA A 183 19.48 16.37 -22.87
CA ALA A 183 18.14 15.97 -23.27
C ALA A 183 17.22 15.78 -22.04
N MET A 184 17.71 15.15 -20.97
CA MET A 184 16.94 14.98 -19.74
C MET A 184 16.63 16.30 -19.04
N ASP A 185 17.60 17.23 -18.98
CA ASP A 185 17.43 18.55 -18.41
C ASP A 185 16.31 19.32 -19.15
N LYS A 186 16.27 19.24 -20.49
CA LYS A 186 15.17 19.80 -21.30
C LYS A 186 13.80 19.17 -21.01
N ILE A 187 13.75 17.85 -20.84
CA ILE A 187 12.49 17.19 -20.46
C ILE A 187 12.05 17.69 -19.08
N LYS A 188 12.97 17.76 -18.11
CA LYS A 188 12.68 18.23 -16.76
C LYS A 188 12.15 19.67 -16.75
N GLU A 189 12.66 20.56 -17.60
CA GLU A 189 12.16 21.93 -17.75
C GLU A 189 10.67 21.98 -18.14
N SER A 190 10.15 20.94 -18.79
CA SER A 190 8.73 20.84 -19.17
C SER A 190 7.82 20.40 -18.01
N PHE A 191 8.38 19.97 -16.87
CA PHE A 191 7.63 19.46 -15.73
C PHE A 191 8.01 20.18 -14.42
N GLU A 192 7.27 21.23 -14.07
CA GLU A 192 7.54 22.04 -12.86
C GLU A 192 7.50 21.24 -11.55
N LYS A 193 6.63 20.22 -11.49
CA LYS A 193 6.32 19.48 -10.26
C LYS A 193 6.97 18.10 -10.18
N ARG A 194 7.81 17.74 -11.15
CA ARG A 194 8.39 16.38 -11.26
C ARG A 194 9.89 16.41 -11.07
N THR A 195 10.41 15.46 -10.30
CA THR A 195 11.86 15.23 -10.28
C THR A 195 12.30 14.41 -11.49
N GLU A 196 13.59 14.46 -11.80
CA GLU A 196 14.19 13.64 -12.87
C GLU A 196 13.96 12.14 -12.61
N GLU A 197 14.03 11.71 -11.35
CA GLU A 197 13.77 10.34 -10.94
C GLU A 197 12.32 9.94 -11.19
N GLU A 198 11.36 10.82 -10.90
CA GLU A 198 9.94 10.59 -11.15
C GLU A 198 9.64 10.48 -12.64
N ILE A 199 10.23 11.37 -13.46
CA ILE A 199 10.13 11.33 -14.93
C ILE A 199 10.66 9.97 -15.46
N LYS A 200 11.86 9.57 -15.03
CA LYS A 200 12.46 8.28 -15.45
C LYS A 200 11.62 7.09 -14.99
N SER A 201 11.12 7.12 -13.76
CA SER A 201 10.28 6.06 -13.20
C SER A 201 8.96 5.94 -13.96
N GLN A 202 8.34 7.07 -14.28
CA GLN A 202 7.10 7.09 -15.06
C GLN A 202 7.34 6.58 -16.49
N TRP A 203 8.40 7.03 -17.16
CA TRP A 203 8.76 6.52 -18.49
C TRP A 203 9.01 5.01 -18.48
N HIS A 204 9.73 4.51 -17.48
CA HIS A 204 9.95 3.07 -17.32
C HIS A 204 8.62 2.31 -17.15
N THR A 205 7.69 2.86 -16.37
CA THR A 205 6.35 2.30 -16.16
C THR A 205 5.56 2.25 -17.47
N LEU A 206 5.52 3.36 -18.24
CA LEU A 206 4.86 3.43 -19.54
C LEU A 206 5.40 2.39 -20.52
N LYS A 207 6.73 2.30 -20.67
CA LYS A 207 7.36 1.28 -21.53
C LYS A 207 7.03 -0.14 -21.11
N THR A 208 7.03 -0.42 -19.80
CA THR A 208 6.70 -1.75 -19.27
C THR A 208 5.26 -2.14 -19.60
N ILE A 209 4.32 -1.19 -19.45
CA ILE A 209 2.92 -1.40 -19.83
C ILE A 209 2.82 -1.62 -21.34
N TYR A 210 3.43 -0.76 -22.16
CA TYR A 210 3.44 -0.89 -23.62
C TYR A 210 3.95 -2.27 -24.07
N GLN A 211 5.13 -2.68 -23.60
CA GLN A 211 5.73 -3.97 -23.96
C GLN A 211 4.83 -5.16 -23.59
N ARG A 212 4.14 -5.08 -22.44
CA ARG A 212 3.19 -6.10 -22.02
C ARG A 212 1.97 -6.13 -22.93
N GLU A 213 1.40 -4.97 -23.27
CA GLU A 213 0.25 -4.88 -24.17
C GLU A 213 0.61 -5.33 -25.60
N TYR A 214 1.77 -4.92 -26.11
CA TYR A 214 2.30 -5.33 -27.41
C TYR A 214 2.47 -6.84 -27.50
N LYS A 215 3.09 -7.47 -26.48
CA LYS A 215 3.22 -8.93 -26.40
C LYS A 215 1.88 -9.65 -26.41
N ARG A 216 0.85 -9.12 -25.72
CA ARG A 216 -0.50 -9.70 -25.75
C ARG A 216 -1.13 -9.61 -27.14
N GLN A 217 -0.99 -8.46 -27.82
CA GLN A 217 -1.48 -8.31 -29.19
C GLN A 217 -0.76 -9.29 -30.14
N GLU A 218 0.56 -9.37 -30.08
CA GLU A 218 1.35 -10.28 -30.91
C GLU A 218 1.05 -11.76 -30.64
N ALA A 219 0.85 -12.14 -29.38
CA ALA A 219 0.43 -13.50 -29.03
C ALA A 219 -0.95 -13.85 -29.61
N SER A 220 -1.89 -12.90 -29.59
CA SER A 220 -3.24 -13.11 -30.15
C SER A 220 -3.23 -13.32 -31.67
N LYS A 221 -2.22 -12.82 -32.39
CA LYS A 221 -2.06 -13.01 -33.84
C LYS A 221 -1.44 -14.36 -34.22
N LYS A 222 -0.69 -15.00 -33.31
CA LYS A 222 0.12 -16.20 -33.60
C LYS A 222 -0.59 -17.52 -33.31
N SER A 223 -1.57 -17.52 -32.43
CA SER A 223 -2.41 -18.70 -32.20
C SER A 223 -3.34 -18.89 -33.40
N GLY A 224 -3.51 -20.12 -33.89
CA GLY A 224 -4.43 -20.49 -34.98
C GLY A 224 -5.92 -20.30 -34.64
N SER A 225 -6.26 -19.17 -34.04
CA SER A 225 -7.63 -18.72 -33.82
C SER A 225 -8.20 -18.26 -35.15
N ALA A 226 -9.39 -18.77 -35.46
CA ALA A 226 -10.25 -18.19 -36.47
C ALA A 226 -10.34 -16.68 -36.27
N THR A 227 -10.47 -15.95 -37.39
CA THR A 227 -10.28 -14.51 -37.63
C THR A 227 -11.10 -13.52 -36.75
N SER A 228 -11.69 -13.97 -35.65
CA SER A 228 -12.66 -13.25 -34.83
C SER A 228 -12.11 -12.61 -33.54
N GLU A 229 -10.92 -12.96 -33.04
CA GLU A 229 -10.47 -12.51 -31.69
C GLU A 229 -9.02 -12.00 -31.66
N VAL A 230 -8.65 -11.07 -32.54
CA VAL A 230 -7.40 -10.32 -32.35
C VAL A 230 -7.57 -9.38 -31.15
N TYR A 231 -6.75 -9.58 -30.11
CA TYR A 231 -6.77 -8.72 -28.93
C TYR A 231 -6.39 -7.29 -29.33
N LYS A 232 -7.30 -6.34 -29.09
CA LYS A 232 -7.01 -4.90 -29.13
C LYS A 232 -6.88 -4.40 -27.70
N THR A 233 -5.78 -3.72 -27.42
CA THR A 233 -5.58 -3.15 -26.09
C THR A 233 -6.55 -2.00 -25.83
N LYS A 234 -7.00 -1.89 -24.58
CA LYS A 234 -7.82 -0.76 -24.10
C LYS A 234 -6.96 0.34 -23.48
N TRP A 235 -5.63 0.19 -23.51
CA TRP A 235 -4.74 1.17 -22.90
C TRP A 235 -4.65 2.42 -23.78
N LYS A 236 -5.15 3.53 -23.26
CA LYS A 236 -5.34 4.80 -23.99
C LYS A 236 -4.06 5.42 -24.58
N PHE A 237 -2.89 5.07 -24.05
CA PHE A 237 -1.60 5.57 -24.53
C PHE A 237 -0.87 4.60 -25.45
N PHE A 238 -1.51 3.48 -25.82
CA PHE A 238 -0.87 2.47 -26.64
C PHE A 238 -0.53 2.99 -28.04
N GLU A 239 -1.46 3.68 -28.69
CA GLU A 239 -1.26 4.25 -30.03
C GLU A 239 -0.19 5.34 -30.01
N SER A 240 -0.11 6.15 -28.94
CA SER A 240 0.92 7.18 -28.77
C SER A 240 2.34 6.60 -28.60
N LEU A 241 2.46 5.32 -28.28
CA LEU A 241 3.74 4.62 -28.05
C LEU A 241 4.03 3.54 -29.10
N SER A 242 3.16 3.38 -30.09
CA SER A 242 3.29 2.37 -31.15
C SER A 242 4.19 2.84 -32.28
#